data_AF-A0A7V9NGW0-F1
#
_entry.id   AF-A0A7V9NGW0-F1
#
_cell.length_a   1.000
_cell.length_b   1.000
_cell.length_c   1.000
_cell.angle_alpha   90.00
_cell.angle_beta   90.00
_cell.angle_gamma   90.00
#
_symmetry.space_group_name_H-M   'P 1'
#
loop_
_entity.id
_entity.type
_entity.pdbx_description
1 polymer ?
#
loop_
_entity_poly.entity_id
_entity_poly.type
_entity_poly.pdbx_seq_one_letter_code
_entity_poly.pdbx_strand_id
1 'polypeptide(L)' 'AGILGGLWEKLRGAPDEYLDRSTLESDGLDVAAKDFLAGMTDRFAVALYEQFFIPKPWVSIRP' A
#
# COMPACT_ATOMS: atom_id res chain seq x y z
N ALA A 1 10.64 7.85 -7.89
CA ALA A 1 10.42 6.55 -7.21
C ALA A 1 9.47 5.71 -8.06
N GLY A 2 9.63 4.38 -8.07
CA GLY A 2 8.71 3.43 -8.75
C GLY A 2 7.58 2.93 -7.84
N ILE A 3 6.92 1.84 -8.22
CA ILE A 3 5.76 1.26 -7.50
C ILE A 3 6.03 1.08 -6.00
N LEU A 4 7.07 0.32 -5.63
CA LEU A 4 7.39 0.03 -4.23
C LEU A 4 7.74 1.29 -3.42
N GLY A 5 8.40 2.27 -4.05
CA GLY A 5 8.72 3.54 -3.39
C GLY A 5 7.47 4.38 -3.13
N GLY A 6 6.51 4.39 -4.05
CA GLY A 6 5.21 5.04 -3.81
C GLY A 6 4.43 4.37 -2.68
N LEU A 7 4.39 3.03 -2.68
CA LEU A 7 3.72 2.27 -1.62
C LEU A 7 4.38 2.49 -0.25
N TRP A 8 5.71 2.52 -0.18
CA TRP A 8 6.45 2.82 1.05
C TRP A 8 6.02 4.15 1.69
N GLU A 9 6.01 5.23 0.91
CA GLU A 9 5.61 6.56 1.41
C GLU A 9 4.14 6.57 1.85
N LYS A 10 3.25 5.91 1.10
CA LYS A 10 1.81 5.83 1.43
C LYS A 10 1.56 5.07 2.74
N LEU A 11 2.22 3.94 2.95
CA LEU A 11 2.10 3.14 4.17
C LEU A 11 2.58 3.91 5.39
N ARG A 12 3.70 4.65 5.28
CA ARG A 12 4.21 5.48 6.36
C ARG A 12 3.34 6.70 6.67
N GLY A 13 2.62 7.22 5.67
CA GLY A 13 1.70 8.35 5.85
C GLY A 13 0.40 8.00 6.56
N ALA A 14 0.00 6.72 6.55
CA ALA A 14 -1.22 6.24 7.21
C ALA A 14 -1.04 4.78 7.71
N PRO A 15 -0.16 4.54 8.70
CA PRO A 15 0.22 3.20 9.10
C PRO A 15 -0.93 2.41 9.74
N ASP A 16 -1.76 3.04 10.58
CA ASP A 16 -2.91 2.40 11.22
C ASP A 16 -4.00 1.91 10.24
N GLU A 17 -4.00 2.39 9.00
CA GLU A 17 -4.99 1.99 7.99
C GLU A 17 -4.59 0.69 7.27
N TYR A 18 -3.27 0.41 7.18
CA TYR A 18 -2.74 -0.62 6.30
C TYR A 18 -1.85 -1.65 7.01
N LEU A 19 -1.27 -1.30 8.15
CA LEU A 19 -0.37 -2.17 8.91
C LEU A 19 -1.05 -2.65 10.19
N ASP A 20 -0.69 -3.86 10.61
CA ASP A 20 -1.22 -4.44 11.84
C ASP A 20 -0.69 -3.68 13.06
N ARG A 21 -1.60 -3.34 13.99
CA ARG A 21 -1.25 -2.56 15.18
C ARG A 21 -0.26 -3.30 16.10
N SER A 22 -0.40 -4.61 16.25
CA SER A 22 0.51 -5.39 17.11
C SER A 22 1.93 -5.42 16.55
N THR A 23 2.08 -5.48 15.22
CA THR A 23 3.38 -5.38 14.54
C THR A 23 3.97 -3.97 14.66
N LEU A 24 3.15 -2.92 14.52
CA LEU A 24 3.61 -1.55 14.71
C LEU A 24 4.14 -1.31 16.14
N GLU A 25 3.46 -1.83 17.16
CA GLU A 25 3.86 -1.69 18.56
C GLU A 25 5.10 -2.50 18.91
N SER A 26 5.24 -3.70 18.33
CA SER A 26 6.35 -4.62 18.63
C SER A 26 7.62 -4.29 17.85
N ASP A 27 7.48 -4.05 16.54
CA ASP A 27 8.62 -4.00 15.60
C ASP A 27 8.90 -2.57 15.10
N GLY A 28 7.94 -1.67 15.27
CA GLY A 28 8.02 -0.29 14.81
C GLY A 28 7.67 -0.11 13.33
N LEU A 29 7.37 1.14 12.96
CA LEU A 29 6.86 1.51 11.63
C LEU A 29 7.72 1.03 10.47
N ASP A 30 9.03 1.30 10.53
CA ASP A 30 9.93 1.03 9.41
C ASP A 30 10.12 -0.46 9.15
N VAL A 31 10.11 -1.29 10.20
CA VAL A 31 10.21 -2.75 10.08
C VAL A 31 8.89 -3.30 9.55
N ALA A 32 7.78 -2.92 10.19
CA ALA A 32 6.44 -3.34 9.76
C ALA A 32 6.16 -3.01 8.29
N ALA A 33 6.51 -1.79 7.84
CA ALA A 33 6.33 -1.38 6.45
C ALA A 33 7.25 -2.13 5.47
N LYS A 34 8.50 -2.42 5.86
CA LYS A 34 9.43 -3.21 5.03
C LYS A 34 8.93 -4.63 4.87
N ASP A 35 8.52 -5.27 5.95
CA ASP A 35 8.04 -6.65 5.94
C ASP A 35 6.74 -6.77 5.14
N PHE A 36 5.84 -5.80 5.29
CA PHE A 36 4.62 -5.74 4.48
C PHE A 36 4.93 -5.62 2.98
N LEU A 37 5.87 -4.75 2.58
CA LEU A 37 6.28 -4.61 1.18
C LEU A 37 7.02 -5.84 0.65
N ALA A 38 7.92 -6.41 1.43
CA ALA A 38 8.71 -7.58 1.06
C ALA A 38 7.84 -8.85 0.97
N GLY A 39 6.75 -8.92 1.73
CA GLY A 39 5.77 -10.00 1.67
C GLY A 39 4.79 -9.92 0.50
N MET A 40 4.80 -8.86 -0.30
CA MET A 40 3.91 -8.72 -1.45
C MET A 40 4.35 -9.62 -2.62
N THR A 41 3.36 -10.19 -3.32
CA THR A 41 3.60 -10.68 -4.69
C THR A 41 3.60 -9.51 -5.67
N ASP A 42 4.29 -9.64 -6.80
CA ASP A 42 4.31 -8.60 -7.85
C ASP A 42 2.89 -8.17 -8.25
N ARG A 43 2.00 -9.14 -8.44
CA ARG A 43 0.60 -8.88 -8.80
C ARG A 43 -0.15 -8.09 -7.74
N PHE A 44 0.12 -8.39 -6.46
CA PHE A 44 -0.50 -7.65 -5.36
C PHE A 44 0.05 -6.22 -5.26
N ALA A 45 1.36 -6.02 -5.42
CA ALA A 45 1.99 -4.70 -5.41
C ALA A 45 1.43 -3.79 -6.53
N VAL A 46 1.27 -4.34 -7.75
CA VAL A 46 0.65 -3.60 -8.87
C VAL A 46 -0.80 -3.24 -8.56
N ALA A 47 -1.61 -4.20 -8.11
CA ALA A 47 -3.03 -3.96 -7.83
C ALA A 47 -3.25 -2.93 -6.70
N LEU A 48 -2.43 -2.99 -5.65
CA LEU A 48 -2.49 -2.05 -4.52
C LEU A 48 -2.07 -0.65 -4.97
N TYR A 49 -1.03 -0.54 -5.79
CA TYR A 49 -0.62 0.73 -6.38
C TYR A 49 -1.71 1.33 -7.26
N GLU A 50 -2.33 0.53 -8.12
CA GLU A 50 -3.48 0.97 -8.92
C GLU A 50 -4.61 1.50 -8.05
N GLN A 51 -4.95 0.79 -6.96
CA GLN A 51 -6.00 1.21 -6.04
C GLN A 51 -5.69 2.56 -5.36
N PHE A 52 -4.44 2.78 -4.97
CA PHE A 52 -4.06 3.98 -4.21
C PHE A 52 -3.78 5.21 -5.06
N PHE A 53 -3.25 5.01 -6.26
CA PHE A 53 -2.69 6.12 -7.06
C PHE A 53 -3.39 6.33 -8.40
N ILE A 54 -4.10 5.32 -8.92
CA ILE A 54 -4.75 5.42 -10.22
C ILE A 54 -6.24 5.68 -10.01
N PRO A 55 -6.74 6.87 -10.38
CA PRO A 55 -8.16 7.18 -10.24
C PRO A 55 -8.98 6.24 -11.12
N LYS A 56 -10.05 5.66 -10.54
CA LYS A 56 -10.97 4.84 -11.32
C LYS A 56 -11.75 5.73 -12.29
N PRO A 57 -11.91 5.29 -13.55
CA PRO A 57 -12.66 6.06 -14.53
C PRO A 57 -14.09 6.28 -14.04
N TRP A 58 -14.62 7.47 -14.29
CA TRP A 58 -16.03 7.78 -14.08
C TRP A 58 -16.83 6.92 -15.04
N VAL A 59 -17.44 5.87 -14.53
CA VAL A 59 -18.25 4.96 -15.33
C VAL A 59 -19.49 5.73 -15.79
N SER A 60 -19.46 6.30 -17.00
CA SER A 60 -20.67 6.67 -17.71
C SER A 60 -21.16 5.40 -18.43
N ILE A 61 -21.85 4.53 -17.70
CA ILE A 61 -22.69 3.52 -18.34
C ILE A 61 -23.81 4.29 -19.02
N ARG A 62 -23.70 4.46 -20.34
CA ARG A 62 -24.85 4.77 -21.18
C ARG A 62 -25.45 3.41 -21.63
N PRO A 63 -26.79 3.24 -21.64
CA PRO A 63 -27.43 1.94 -21.84
C PRO A 63 -27.17 1.35 -23.23
#